data_AF-A0A3P9KJX2-F1
#
_entry.id   AF-A0A3P9KJX2-F1
#
_cell.length_a   1.000
_cell.length_b   1.000
_cell.length_c   1.000
_cell.angle_alpha   90.00
_cell.angle_beta   90.00
_cell.angle_gamma   90.00
#
_symmetry.space_group_name_H-M   'P 1'
#
loop_
_entity.id
_entity.type
_entity.pdbx_description
1 polymer ?
#
loop_
_entity_poly.entity_id
_entity_poly.type
_entity_poly.pdbx_seq_one_letter_code
_entity_poly.pdbx_strand_id
1 'polypeptide(L)'
;MLKSVLFFFLKCSLHKGKGFYSEHVNITEDHSPEYDGDSPDTECVVFNSHGEPATDLEVSEEQPMTEENLRQALKCRLESCFSRENLSKDLYLISQMDSDQFVSIWTVACMEDIKALTSDTDLILDVLKASPMVQVDEAGKKVRPNHSRCVIILREIPETTPVQEVEALFQSENCPKVLRAEFAHNSNWYITFQSDLDAQQKRHSQKHEK
;
A
#
# COMPACT_ATOMS: atom_id res chain seq x y z
N MET A 1 -31.36 -18.02 1.98
CA MET A 1 -30.57 -18.67 0.92
C MET A 1 -29.16 -18.08 0.84
N LEU A 2 -28.99 -16.76 0.62
CA LEU A 2 -27.66 -16.12 0.49
C LEU A 2 -26.72 -16.26 1.71
N LYS A 3 -27.25 -16.29 2.94
CA LYS A 3 -26.42 -16.54 4.15
C LYS A 3 -25.76 -17.94 4.14
N SER A 4 -26.46 -18.97 3.65
CA SER A 4 -25.90 -20.32 3.49
C SER A 4 -24.87 -20.39 2.36
N VAL A 5 -25.07 -19.62 1.28
CA VAL A 5 -24.11 -19.50 0.17
C VAL A 5 -22.81 -18.85 0.67
N LEU A 6 -22.91 -17.72 1.37
CA LEU A 6 -21.75 -17.05 1.99
C LEU A 6 -20.96 -18.00 2.93
N PHE A 7 -21.69 -18.78 3.74
CA PHE A 7 -21.09 -19.76 4.66
C PHE A 7 -20.31 -20.86 3.91
N PHE A 8 -20.85 -21.37 2.80
CA PHE A 8 -20.19 -22.37 1.96
C PHE A 8 -18.91 -21.81 1.31
N PHE A 9 -18.96 -20.58 0.78
CA PHE A 9 -17.82 -19.95 0.09
C PHE A 9 -16.64 -19.67 1.02
N LEU A 10 -16.89 -19.14 2.22
CA LEU A 10 -15.82 -18.85 3.19
C LEU A 10 -15.13 -20.13 3.66
N LYS A 11 -15.86 -21.25 3.73
CA LYS A 11 -15.34 -22.57 4.12
C LYS A 11 -14.48 -23.22 3.02
N CYS A 12 -14.85 -23.06 1.75
CA CYS A 12 -14.10 -23.59 0.60
C CYS A 12 -12.81 -22.79 0.29
N SER A 13 -12.81 -21.47 0.50
CA SER A 13 -11.61 -20.63 0.30
C SER A 13 -10.46 -21.02 1.25
N LEU A 14 -10.77 -21.66 2.39
CA LEU A 14 -9.78 -22.16 3.36
C LEU A 14 -8.92 -23.33 2.85
N HIS A 15 -9.41 -24.11 1.87
CA HIS A 15 -8.70 -25.29 1.38
C HIS A 15 -7.80 -25.05 0.16
N LYS A 16 -7.78 -23.84 -0.42
CA LYS A 16 -7.00 -23.52 -1.62
C LYS A 16 -6.16 -22.26 -1.45
N GLY A 17 -5.22 -22.31 -0.51
CA GLY A 17 -4.10 -21.37 -0.44
C GLY A 17 -2.90 -21.84 -1.25
N LYS A 18 -3.01 -21.92 -2.59
CA LYS A 18 -1.86 -21.95 -3.50
C LYS A 18 -2.15 -21.04 -4.69
N GLY A 19 -1.22 -20.13 -4.94
CA GLY A 19 -1.40 -18.91 -5.71
C GLY A 19 -1.74 -19.11 -7.19
N PHE A 20 -2.19 -18.02 -7.80
CA PHE A 20 -2.21 -17.85 -9.25
C PHE A 20 -2.02 -16.35 -9.54
N TYR A 21 -0.88 -16.01 -10.14
CA TYR A 21 -0.68 -14.76 -10.88
C TYR A 21 -1.47 -14.88 -12.19
N SER A 22 -2.23 -13.85 -12.55
CA SER A 22 -2.87 -13.75 -13.86
C SER A 22 -2.04 -12.84 -14.75
N GLU A 23 -1.91 -13.29 -15.99
CA GLU A 23 -1.04 -12.84 -17.08
C GLU A 23 -1.31 -11.40 -17.53
N HIS A 24 -0.24 -10.67 -17.88
CA HIS A 24 -0.32 -9.40 -18.61
C HIS A 24 -0.44 -9.68 -20.11
N VAL A 25 -1.45 -9.06 -20.71
CA VAL A 25 -1.69 -9.07 -22.16
C VAL A 25 -0.85 -7.96 -22.80
N ASN A 26 -0.06 -8.32 -23.80
CA ASN A 26 0.68 -7.41 -24.68
C ASN A 26 -0.26 -6.49 -25.46
N ILE A 27 0.09 -5.20 -25.55
CA ILE A 27 -0.30 -4.34 -26.68
C ILE A 27 0.95 -3.60 -27.15
N THR A 28 1.28 -3.82 -28.42
CA THR A 28 2.44 -3.31 -29.15
C THR A 28 1.98 -2.17 -30.07
N GLU A 29 2.88 -1.17 -30.26
CA GLU A 29 2.96 -0.23 -31.41
C GLU A 29 1.79 0.76 -31.60
N ASP A 30 1.92 1.99 -32.11
CA ASP A 30 3.01 2.85 -32.60
C ASP A 30 2.33 4.23 -32.80
N HIS A 31 3.07 5.34 -32.71
CA HIS A 31 2.94 6.55 -33.55
C HIS A 31 3.70 7.73 -32.91
N SER A 32 4.88 8.02 -33.46
CA SER A 32 5.45 9.38 -33.47
C SER A 32 4.69 10.25 -34.48
N PRO A 33 4.71 11.59 -34.35
CA PRO A 33 5.73 12.33 -35.10
C PRO A 33 6.29 13.59 -34.44
N GLU A 34 7.35 14.05 -35.08
CA GLU A 34 8.27 15.16 -34.88
C GLU A 34 7.63 16.56 -34.79
N TYR A 35 8.28 17.50 -34.11
CA TYR A 35 8.25 18.93 -34.45
C TYR A 35 9.58 19.62 -34.13
N ASP A 36 10.02 20.39 -35.11
CA ASP A 36 11.24 21.18 -35.24
C ASP A 36 11.43 22.30 -34.19
N GLY A 37 12.68 22.72 -34.05
CA GLY A 37 13.12 23.70 -33.06
C GLY A 37 12.96 25.17 -33.44
N ASP A 38 13.35 26.03 -32.50
CA ASP A 38 14.10 27.26 -32.77
C ASP A 38 14.76 27.76 -31.47
N SER A 39 16.01 28.19 -31.59
CA SER A 39 16.77 28.89 -30.55
C SER A 39 16.56 30.40 -30.73
N PRO A 40 16.65 31.21 -29.67
CA PRO A 40 17.76 32.16 -29.72
C PRO A 40 18.42 32.44 -28.37
N ASP A 41 19.69 32.82 -28.49
CA ASP A 41 20.63 33.28 -27.49
C ASP A 41 20.15 34.53 -26.73
N THR A 42 20.51 34.64 -25.45
CA THR A 42 20.93 35.92 -24.84
C THR A 42 21.74 35.63 -23.57
N GLU A 43 23.06 35.79 -23.66
CA GLU A 43 23.93 36.03 -22.50
C GLU A 43 23.71 37.45 -21.97
N CYS A 44 23.73 37.64 -20.65
CA CYS A 44 24.27 38.87 -20.09
C CYS A 44 24.86 38.67 -18.69
N VAL A 45 25.86 39.48 -18.39
CA VAL A 45 27.03 39.22 -17.55
C VAL A 45 26.90 39.88 -16.17
N VAL A 46 27.48 39.21 -15.15
CA VAL A 46 28.07 39.68 -13.87
C VAL A 46 27.75 41.08 -13.33
N PHE A 47 27.32 41.14 -12.05
CA PHE A 47 27.77 42.18 -11.11
C PHE A 47 27.88 41.64 -9.67
N ASN A 48 29.12 41.60 -9.14
CA ASN A 48 29.41 41.40 -7.72
C ASN A 48 29.28 42.74 -6.98
N SER A 49 28.61 42.77 -5.82
CA SER A 49 29.25 43.08 -4.52
C SER A 49 28.29 43.59 -3.43
N HIS A 50 28.51 43.03 -2.24
CA HIS A 50 28.39 43.58 -0.87
C HIS A 50 27.07 43.47 -0.09
N GLY A 51 27.17 42.78 1.06
CA GLY A 51 26.38 43.10 2.26
C GLY A 51 26.01 41.91 3.17
N GLU A 52 26.95 41.40 3.97
CA GLU A 52 26.67 40.82 5.30
C GLU A 52 27.01 41.92 6.35
N PRO A 53 26.58 41.87 7.64
CA PRO A 53 25.76 40.88 8.35
C PRO A 53 24.62 41.51 9.20
N ALA A 54 23.64 40.71 9.65
CA ALA A 54 23.02 40.81 10.99
C ALA A 54 21.94 39.74 11.17
N THR A 55 22.30 38.74 11.98
CA THR A 55 21.46 38.10 13.02
C THR A 55 20.00 38.55 13.10
N ASP A 56 19.06 37.64 12.85
CA ASP A 56 18.21 37.19 13.95
C ASP A 56 17.89 35.70 13.78
N LEU A 57 18.28 34.96 14.80
CA LEU A 57 18.24 33.53 14.89
C LEU A 57 16.83 33.17 15.37
N GLU A 58 15.89 32.94 14.45
CA GLU A 58 14.66 32.23 14.80
C GLU A 58 15.03 30.76 15.05
N VAL A 59 15.40 30.52 16.30
CA VAL A 59 15.46 29.19 16.91
C VAL A 59 14.04 28.63 16.83
N SER A 60 13.76 27.87 15.77
CA SER A 60 12.66 26.92 15.79
C SER A 60 12.93 25.98 16.95
N GLU A 61 12.04 26.00 17.93
CA GLU A 61 12.10 25.18 19.13
C GLU A 61 12.25 23.71 18.73
N GLU A 62 13.47 23.20 18.79
CA GLU A 62 13.75 21.77 18.86
C GLU A 62 13.22 21.27 20.20
N GLN A 63 11.92 21.00 20.26
CA GLN A 63 11.41 20.12 21.30
C GLN A 63 12.19 18.81 21.16
N PRO A 64 12.81 18.28 22.25
CA PRO A 64 13.45 16.99 22.18
C PRO A 64 12.35 15.97 21.85
N MET A 65 12.35 15.51 20.60
CA MET A 65 11.57 14.35 20.19
C MET A 65 11.96 13.23 21.15
N THR A 66 11.02 12.81 21.99
CA THR A 66 11.23 11.64 22.84
C THR A 66 11.50 10.44 21.93
N GLU A 67 12.30 9.49 22.40
CA GLU A 67 12.64 8.27 21.65
C GLU A 67 11.37 7.55 21.14
N GLU A 68 10.30 7.58 21.93
CA GLU A 68 9.00 7.03 21.56
C GLU A 68 8.33 7.79 20.40
N ASN A 69 8.40 9.13 20.38
CA ASN A 69 7.89 9.95 19.29
C ASN A 69 8.67 9.72 17.99
N LEU A 70 10.00 9.57 18.08
CA LEU A 70 10.85 9.26 16.92
C LEU A 70 10.48 7.89 16.34
N ARG A 71 10.35 6.87 17.19
CA ARG A 71 9.99 5.51 16.77
C ARG A 71 8.60 5.48 16.14
N GLN A 72 7.64 6.22 16.69
CA GLN A 72 6.30 6.32 16.14
C GLN A 72 6.28 7.07 14.81
N ALA A 73 7.02 8.18 14.68
CA ALA A 73 7.16 8.91 13.43
C ALA A 73 7.79 8.05 12.33
N LEU A 74 8.86 7.31 12.66
CA LEU A 74 9.52 6.36 11.77
C LEU A 74 8.55 5.28 11.30
N LYS A 75 7.78 4.69 12.23
CA LYS A 75 6.75 3.70 11.91
C LYS A 75 5.73 4.26 10.92
N CYS A 76 5.15 5.42 11.20
CA CYS A 76 4.17 6.06 10.34
C CYS A 76 4.72 6.30 8.92
N ARG A 77 5.98 6.76 8.80
CA ARG A 77 6.61 6.97 7.49
C ARG A 77 6.79 5.66 6.72
N LEU A 78 7.33 4.64 7.37
CA LEU A 78 7.54 3.32 6.76
C LEU A 78 6.21 2.70 6.31
N GLU A 79 5.16 2.76 7.14
CA GLU A 79 3.82 2.25 6.79
C GLU A 79 3.20 3.03 5.62
N SER A 80 3.44 4.35 5.56
CA SER A 80 2.99 5.18 4.45
C SER A 80 3.69 4.81 3.13
N CYS A 81 5.01 4.58 3.15
CA CYS A 81 5.76 4.18 1.96
C CYS A 81 5.21 2.90 1.33
N PHE A 82 4.88 1.91 2.16
CA PHE A 82 4.34 0.62 1.71
C PHE A 82 2.81 0.55 1.67
N SER A 83 2.13 1.68 1.85
CA SER A 83 0.68 1.74 1.69
C SER A 83 0.29 1.50 0.24
N ARG A 84 -0.90 0.90 0.04
CA ARG A 84 -1.44 0.65 -1.31
C ARG A 84 -1.54 1.94 -2.13
N GLU A 85 -1.90 3.05 -1.50
CA GLU A 85 -2.05 4.33 -2.18
C GLU A 85 -0.70 4.91 -2.61
N ASN A 86 0.33 4.83 -1.75
CA ASN A 86 1.68 5.27 -2.12
C ASN A 86 2.24 4.39 -3.24
N LEU A 87 2.20 3.07 -3.09
CA LEU A 87 2.70 2.13 -4.10
C LEU A 87 1.95 2.20 -5.43
N SER A 88 0.73 2.72 -5.46
CA SER A 88 0.01 2.93 -6.74
C SER A 88 0.53 4.14 -7.53
N LYS A 89 1.31 5.03 -6.90
CA LYS A 89 1.75 6.33 -7.45
C LYS A 89 3.27 6.49 -7.44
N ASP A 90 3.95 5.86 -6.49
CA ASP A 90 5.38 5.98 -6.23
C ASP A 90 6.17 5.07 -7.19
N LEU A 91 6.43 5.61 -8.38
CA LEU A 91 7.16 4.91 -9.43
C LEU A 91 8.58 4.53 -9.02
N TYR A 92 9.20 5.29 -8.11
CA TYR A 92 10.54 4.97 -7.61
C TYR A 92 10.49 3.69 -6.80
N LEU A 93 9.63 3.60 -5.79
CA LEU A 93 9.57 2.42 -4.93
C LEU A 93 9.15 1.17 -5.73
N ILE A 94 8.21 1.32 -6.67
CA ILE A 94 7.83 0.26 -7.62
C ILE A 94 9.03 -0.20 -8.45
N SER A 95 9.84 0.73 -8.97
CA SER A 95 11.02 0.37 -9.79
C SER A 95 12.11 -0.35 -9.01
N GLN A 96 12.15 -0.18 -7.68
CA GLN A 96 13.11 -0.82 -6.79
C GLN A 96 12.64 -2.21 -6.32
N MET A 97 11.38 -2.56 -6.56
CA MET A 97 10.84 -3.87 -6.20
C MET A 97 11.36 -4.96 -7.12
N ASP A 98 11.72 -6.11 -6.54
CA ASP A 98 12.01 -7.32 -7.31
C ASP A 98 10.73 -8.07 -7.73
N SER A 99 10.90 -9.22 -8.40
CA SER A 99 9.78 -10.06 -8.85
C SER A 99 8.83 -10.49 -7.73
N ASP A 100 9.33 -10.57 -6.49
CA ASP A 100 8.58 -10.97 -5.31
C ASP A 100 8.08 -9.76 -4.48
N GLN A 101 8.15 -8.56 -5.08
CA GLN A 101 7.75 -7.27 -4.50
C GLN A 101 8.60 -6.87 -3.28
N PHE A 102 9.82 -7.39 -3.17
CA PHE A 102 10.73 -6.96 -2.12
C PHE A 102 11.57 -5.78 -2.55
N VAL A 103 11.78 -4.85 -1.62
CA VAL A 103 12.69 -3.71 -1.71
C VAL A 103 13.80 -3.90 -0.69
N SER A 104 15.03 -3.49 -1.02
CA SER A 104 16.14 -3.57 -0.07
C SER A 104 15.95 -2.57 1.09
N ILE A 105 16.30 -2.97 2.30
CA ILE A 105 16.23 -2.08 3.47
C ILE A 105 17.18 -0.90 3.32
N TRP A 106 18.31 -1.10 2.63
CA TRP A 106 19.21 -0.03 2.25
C TRP A 106 18.53 1.06 1.41
N THR A 107 17.72 0.66 0.42
CA THR A 107 16.94 1.58 -0.42
C THR A 107 15.99 2.41 0.45
N VAL A 108 15.28 1.76 1.38
CA VAL A 108 14.34 2.43 2.29
C VAL A 108 15.07 3.39 3.24
N ALA A 109 16.19 2.95 3.82
CA ALA A 109 17.03 3.77 4.68
C ALA A 109 17.70 4.93 3.94
N CYS A 110 17.71 4.93 2.60
CA CYS A 110 18.23 6.02 1.78
C CYS A 110 17.18 7.05 1.35
N MET A 111 15.90 6.83 1.65
CA MET A 111 14.85 7.81 1.37
C MET A 111 15.02 9.04 2.25
N GLU A 112 14.86 10.24 1.67
CA GLU A 112 15.12 11.51 2.38
C GLU A 112 14.30 11.63 3.68
N ASP A 113 13.01 11.32 3.63
CA ASP A 113 12.10 11.34 4.78
C ASP A 113 12.49 10.37 5.90
N ILE A 114 13.10 9.24 5.56
CA ILE A 114 13.54 8.22 6.53
C ILE A 114 14.90 8.62 7.10
N LYS A 115 15.82 9.05 6.24
CA LYS A 115 17.15 9.55 6.63
C LYS A 115 17.07 10.75 7.58
N ALA A 116 16.09 11.62 7.38
CA ALA A 116 15.85 12.77 8.25
C ALA A 116 15.42 12.35 9.67
N LEU A 117 14.86 11.15 9.85
CA LEU A 117 14.44 10.64 11.16
C LEU A 117 15.52 9.78 11.83
N THR A 118 16.21 8.92 11.08
CA THR A 118 17.26 8.06 11.62
C THR A 118 18.26 7.61 10.57
N SER A 119 19.49 7.34 11.00
CA SER A 119 20.51 6.63 10.22
C SER A 119 20.76 5.20 10.74
N ASP A 120 20.06 4.80 11.81
CA ASP A 120 20.20 3.49 12.41
C ASP A 120 19.36 2.45 11.65
N THR A 121 20.06 1.53 10.98
CA THR A 121 19.43 0.47 10.20
C THR A 121 18.80 -0.60 11.08
N ASP A 122 19.34 -0.84 12.27
CA ASP A 122 18.79 -1.83 13.22
C ASP A 122 17.46 -1.33 13.79
N LEU A 123 17.35 -0.04 14.09
CA LEU A 123 16.10 0.59 14.49
C LEU A 123 15.03 0.50 13.38
N ILE A 124 15.40 0.76 12.12
CA ILE A 124 14.48 0.62 10.98
C ILE A 124 13.99 -0.83 10.88
N LEU A 125 14.90 -1.80 11.00
CA LEU A 125 14.59 -3.23 10.98
C LEU A 125 13.61 -3.63 12.08
N ASP A 126 13.84 -3.18 13.31
CA ASP A 126 12.99 -3.50 14.45
C ASP A 126 11.59 -2.89 14.31
N VAL A 127 11.48 -1.67 13.79
CA VAL A 127 10.19 -1.02 13.52
C VAL A 127 9.45 -1.75 12.40
N LEU A 128 10.14 -2.13 11.31
CA LEU A 128 9.55 -2.90 10.21
C LEU A 128 9.06 -4.28 10.69
N LYS A 129 9.85 -5.00 11.48
CA LYS A 129 9.46 -6.31 12.04
C LYS A 129 8.26 -6.22 12.98
N ALA A 130 8.11 -5.10 13.69
CA ALA A 130 6.96 -4.87 14.57
C ALA A 130 5.69 -4.42 13.85
N SER A 131 5.78 -3.97 12.58
CA SER A 131 4.63 -3.50 11.82
C SER A 131 3.90 -4.66 11.13
N PRO A 132 2.56 -4.77 11.29
CA PRO A 132 1.78 -5.82 10.63
C PRO A 132 1.57 -5.57 9.12
N MET A 133 1.85 -4.36 8.64
CA MET A 133 1.62 -3.93 7.26
C MET A 133 2.73 -4.37 6.30
N VAL A 134 3.87 -4.81 6.83
CA VAL A 134 5.06 -5.16 6.05
C VAL A 134 5.60 -6.53 6.49
N GLN A 135 6.32 -7.18 5.59
CA GLN A 135 7.01 -8.44 5.85
C GLN A 135 8.49 -8.27 5.52
N VAL A 136 9.34 -8.51 6.51
CA VAL A 136 10.80 -8.57 6.33
C VAL A 136 11.20 -9.99 5.92
N ASP A 137 12.21 -10.12 5.05
CA ASP A 137 12.76 -11.42 4.64
C ASP A 137 13.48 -12.14 5.81
N GLU A 138 13.76 -13.43 5.63
CA GLU A 138 14.44 -14.23 6.66
C GLU A 138 15.86 -13.70 6.97
N ALA A 139 16.51 -13.07 6.00
CA ALA A 139 17.85 -12.51 6.13
C ALA A 139 17.89 -11.13 6.80
N GLY A 140 16.75 -10.47 6.99
CA GLY A 140 16.68 -9.09 7.49
C GLY A 140 17.28 -8.06 6.53
N LYS A 141 17.23 -8.29 5.21
CA LYS A 141 17.84 -7.41 4.19
C LYS A 141 16.83 -6.77 3.27
N LYS A 142 15.66 -7.38 3.14
CA LYS A 142 14.60 -6.93 2.25
C LYS A 142 13.27 -6.84 2.98
N VAL A 143 12.41 -5.97 2.51
CA VAL A 143 11.05 -5.76 3.01
C VAL A 143 10.06 -5.68 1.87
N ARG A 144 8.87 -6.22 2.07
CA ARG A 144 7.74 -6.07 1.15
C ARG A 144 6.47 -5.67 1.88
N PRO A 145 5.50 -5.04 1.21
CA PRO A 145 4.16 -4.88 1.74
C PRO A 145 3.53 -6.24 2.01
N ASN A 146 2.85 -6.37 3.14
CA ASN A 146 2.00 -7.51 3.41
C ASN A 146 0.76 -7.40 2.51
N HIS A 147 0.75 -8.15 1.40
CA HIS A 147 -0.39 -8.23 0.48
C HIS A 147 -1.52 -9.06 1.10
N SER A 148 -2.15 -8.47 2.09
CA SER A 148 -3.22 -9.10 2.81
C SER A 148 -4.53 -8.89 2.03
N ARG A 149 -5.18 -10.00 1.67
CA ARG A 149 -6.36 -9.98 0.80
C ARG A 149 -7.55 -9.37 1.54
N CYS A 150 -7.86 -8.11 1.23
CA CYS A 150 -9.06 -7.40 1.69
C CYS A 150 -10.32 -7.75 0.86
N VAL A 151 -10.24 -8.74 -0.04
CA VAL A 151 -11.34 -9.09 -0.95
C VAL A 151 -11.89 -10.49 -0.68
N ILE A 152 -13.20 -10.59 -0.52
CA ILE A 152 -13.97 -11.85 -0.49
C ILE A 152 -14.65 -12.03 -1.85
N ILE A 153 -14.48 -13.20 -2.45
CA ILE A 153 -15.13 -13.56 -3.71
C ILE A 153 -16.33 -14.46 -3.40
N LEU A 154 -17.53 -14.01 -3.78
CA LEU A 154 -18.74 -14.82 -3.72
C LEU A 154 -19.03 -15.34 -5.14
N ARG A 155 -19.10 -16.66 -5.28
CA ARG A 155 -19.53 -17.27 -6.54
C ARG A 155 -21.00 -17.67 -6.42
N GLU A 156 -21.63 -18.00 -7.55
CA GLU A 156 -23.01 -18.50 -7.58
C GLU A 156 -24.09 -17.53 -7.07
N ILE A 157 -23.78 -16.24 -6.97
CA ILE A 157 -24.77 -15.18 -6.77
C ILE A 157 -24.95 -14.48 -8.13
N PRO A 158 -26.17 -14.47 -8.70
CA PRO A 158 -26.40 -13.89 -10.02
C PRO A 158 -26.26 -12.36 -9.99
N GLU A 159 -25.91 -11.77 -11.14
CA GLU A 159 -25.81 -10.31 -11.34
C GLU A 159 -27.12 -9.57 -11.03
N THR A 160 -28.25 -10.24 -11.25
CA THR A 160 -29.58 -9.70 -10.97
C THR A 160 -29.86 -9.51 -9.49
N THR A 161 -28.98 -10.01 -8.61
CA THR A 161 -29.07 -9.77 -7.17
C THR A 161 -28.68 -8.31 -6.90
N PRO A 162 -29.57 -7.50 -6.31
CA PRO A 162 -29.25 -6.09 -6.05
C PRO A 162 -28.09 -5.97 -5.08
N VAL A 163 -27.20 -4.99 -5.32
CA VAL A 163 -26.00 -4.77 -4.50
C VAL A 163 -26.34 -4.61 -3.02
N GLN A 164 -27.48 -4.02 -2.69
CA GLN A 164 -27.95 -3.84 -1.32
C GLN A 164 -28.18 -5.16 -0.60
N GLU A 165 -28.69 -6.20 -1.29
CA GLU A 165 -28.85 -7.53 -0.71
C GLU A 165 -27.50 -8.22 -0.48
N VAL A 166 -26.54 -7.99 -1.38
CA VAL A 166 -25.18 -8.52 -1.23
C VAL A 166 -24.45 -7.84 -0.07
N GLU A 167 -24.55 -6.51 0.04
CA GLU A 167 -24.01 -5.73 1.17
C GLU A 167 -24.67 -6.12 2.48
N ALA A 168 -25.98 -6.39 2.49
CA ALA A 168 -26.70 -6.85 3.68
C ALA A 168 -26.17 -8.17 4.25
N LEU A 169 -25.47 -9.00 3.45
CA LEU A 169 -24.77 -10.20 3.97
C LEU A 169 -23.61 -9.86 4.91
N PHE A 170 -23.14 -8.61 4.85
CA PHE A 170 -22.04 -8.07 5.63
C PHE A 170 -22.49 -6.98 6.62
N GLN A 171 -23.77 -6.64 6.66
CA GLN A 171 -24.35 -5.76 7.67
C GLN A 171 -24.81 -6.59 8.89
N SER A 172 -23.92 -6.82 9.86
CA SER A 172 -24.27 -7.39 11.17
C SER A 172 -23.39 -6.77 12.26
N GLU A 173 -23.80 -6.83 13.52
CA GLU A 173 -23.18 -6.07 14.61
C GLU A 173 -21.66 -6.33 14.78
N ASN A 174 -21.16 -7.47 14.32
CA ASN A 174 -19.75 -7.82 14.43
C ASN A 174 -19.03 -7.94 13.07
N CYS A 175 -19.60 -7.31 12.02
CA CYS A 175 -19.02 -7.29 10.69
C CYS A 175 -18.40 -5.94 10.35
N PRO A 176 -17.16 -5.96 9.84
CA PRO A 176 -16.53 -4.73 9.37
C PRO A 176 -17.21 -4.20 8.11
N LYS A 177 -17.13 -2.88 7.93
CA LYS A 177 -17.79 -2.20 6.82
C LYS A 177 -17.20 -2.66 5.48
N VAL A 178 -18.10 -2.99 4.56
CA VAL A 178 -17.74 -3.21 3.16
C VAL A 178 -17.38 -1.85 2.56
N LEU A 179 -16.20 -1.77 1.95
CA LEU A 179 -15.73 -0.59 1.24
C LEU A 179 -16.35 -0.54 -0.16
N ARG A 180 -16.47 -1.69 -0.82
CA ARG A 180 -17.03 -1.83 -2.17
C ARG A 180 -17.56 -3.23 -2.40
N ALA A 181 -18.72 -3.34 -3.05
CA ALA A 181 -19.24 -4.59 -3.58
C ALA A 181 -19.48 -4.43 -5.09
N GLU A 182 -18.88 -5.31 -5.90
CA GLU A 182 -19.01 -5.24 -7.36
C GLU A 182 -19.19 -6.63 -7.97
N PHE A 183 -20.04 -6.72 -8.99
CA PHE A 183 -20.15 -7.91 -9.83
C PHE A 183 -19.13 -7.82 -10.96
N ALA A 184 -18.24 -8.80 -11.04
CA ALA A 184 -17.22 -8.86 -12.07
C ALA A 184 -17.67 -9.70 -13.27
N HIS A 185 -17.07 -9.42 -14.42
CA HIS A 185 -17.32 -10.09 -15.70
C HIS A 185 -17.16 -11.62 -15.69
N ASN A 186 -16.46 -12.18 -14.70
CA ASN A 186 -16.31 -13.63 -14.52
C ASN A 186 -17.46 -14.27 -13.72
N SER A 187 -18.60 -13.57 -13.62
CA SER A 187 -19.80 -14.00 -12.90
C SER A 187 -19.60 -14.23 -11.39
N ASN A 188 -18.69 -13.46 -10.77
CA ASN A 188 -18.46 -13.49 -9.33
C ASN A 188 -18.63 -12.09 -8.73
N TRP A 189 -19.09 -12.06 -7.48
CA TRP A 189 -19.10 -10.85 -6.67
C TRP A 189 -17.79 -10.68 -5.93
N TYR A 190 -17.22 -9.48 -5.98
CA TYR A 190 -16.02 -9.06 -5.28
C TYR A 190 -16.42 -8.09 -4.17
N ILE A 191 -16.18 -8.49 -2.93
CA ILE A 191 -16.50 -7.71 -1.74
C ILE A 191 -15.18 -7.25 -1.12
N THR A 192 -14.90 -5.97 -1.25
CA THR A 192 -13.68 -5.33 -0.74
C THR A 192 -13.96 -4.71 0.63
N PHE A 193 -13.11 -5.01 1.59
CA PHE A 193 -13.12 -4.42 2.93
C PHE A 193 -12.05 -3.33 3.05
N GLN A 194 -12.18 -2.49 4.08
CA GLN A 194 -11.20 -1.45 4.37
C GLN A 194 -9.81 -2.03 4.68
N SER A 195 -9.77 -3.14 5.42
CA SER A 195 -8.53 -3.83 5.77
C SER A 195 -8.62 -5.32 5.49
N ASP A 196 -7.48 -5.99 5.46
CA ASP A 196 -7.47 -7.44 5.42
C ASP A 196 -7.89 -8.09 6.74
N LEU A 197 -7.61 -7.43 7.88
CA LEU A 197 -8.00 -7.91 9.20
C LEU A 197 -9.52 -8.02 9.26
N ASP A 198 -10.21 -7.05 8.66
CA ASP A 198 -11.66 -7.05 8.52
C ASP A 198 -12.16 -8.24 7.67
N ALA A 199 -11.55 -8.45 6.50
CA ALA A 199 -11.89 -9.55 5.62
C ALA A 199 -11.56 -10.92 6.26
N GLN A 200 -10.51 -11.00 7.07
CA GLN A 200 -10.12 -12.18 7.85
C GLN A 200 -11.09 -12.42 9.00
N GLN A 201 -11.41 -11.40 9.79
CA GLN A 201 -12.37 -11.47 10.87
C GLN A 201 -13.71 -11.99 10.35
N LYS A 202 -14.20 -11.48 9.21
CA LYS A 202 -15.43 -12.02 8.61
C LYS A 202 -15.30 -13.50 8.23
N ARG A 203 -14.16 -13.90 7.64
CA ARG A 203 -13.85 -15.31 7.34
C ARG A 203 -13.85 -16.19 8.59
N HIS A 204 -13.36 -15.67 9.72
CA HIS A 204 -13.26 -16.39 10.99
C HIS A 204 -14.58 -16.42 11.78
N SER A 205 -15.31 -15.31 11.88
CA SER A 205 -16.56 -15.21 12.64
C SER A 205 -17.65 -16.13 12.07
N GLN A 206 -17.74 -16.24 10.74
CA GLN A 206 -18.66 -17.17 10.07
C GLN A 206 -18.28 -18.65 10.24
N LYS A 207 -17.11 -18.96 10.81
CA LYS A 207 -16.69 -20.35 11.12
C LYS A 207 -17.35 -20.88 12.41
N HIS A 208 -17.72 -19.97 13.33
CA HIS A 208 -18.19 -20.30 14.68
C HIS A 208 -19.71 -20.18 14.87
N GLU A 209 -20.41 -19.53 13.94
CA GLU A 209 -21.87 -19.47 13.94
C GLU A 209 -22.42 -20.80 13.38
N LYS A 210 -22.59 -21.79 14.28
CA LYS A 210 -23.26 -23.07 14.05
C LYS A 210 -24.65 -23.06 14.65
#